data_AF-A0A2E7R0C6-F1
#
_entry.id   AF-A0A2E7R0C6-F1
#
_cell.length_a   1.000
_cell.length_b   1.000
_cell.length_c   1.000
_cell.angle_alpha   90.00
_cell.angle_beta   90.00
_cell.angle_gamma   90.00
#
_symmetry.space_group_name_H-M   'P 1'
#
loop_
_entity.id
_entity.type
_entity.pdbx_description
1 polymer ?
#
loop_
_entity_poly.entity_id
_entity_poly.type
_entity_poly.pdbx_seq_one_letter_code
_entity_poly.pdbx_strand_id
1 'polypeptide(L)'
;MSSPDDITDPTNAAFDAAIKALGEGDTENIPSETVQKLLTAGAKLYCRKLTEEDDYFPPFRKEDFVTATDAVVAIAEMMRSADLNTFDLAMWMSRPHSE
;
A
#
# COMPACT_ATOMS: atom_id res chain seq x y z
N MET A 1 -23.59 -7.30 -7.58
CA MET A 1 -22.14 -7.58 -7.58
C MET A 1 -21.51 -6.41 -8.31
N SER A 2 -20.70 -5.60 -7.65
CA SER A 2 -19.99 -4.49 -8.30
C SER A 2 -19.05 -5.05 -9.36
N SER A 3 -19.12 -4.53 -10.59
CA SER A 3 -18.18 -4.89 -11.67
C SER A 3 -16.77 -4.44 -11.24
N PRO A 4 -15.68 -5.12 -11.64
CA PRO A 4 -14.31 -4.65 -11.43
C PRO A 4 -14.07 -3.20 -11.89
N ASP A 5 -14.87 -2.74 -12.86
CA ASP A 5 -14.85 -1.36 -13.38
C ASP A 5 -15.27 -0.31 -12.34
N ASP A 6 -15.99 -0.70 -11.27
CA ASP A 6 -16.60 0.20 -10.27
C ASP A 6 -15.55 0.94 -9.42
N ILE A 7 -14.35 0.36 -9.23
CA ILE A 7 -13.27 0.98 -8.45
C ILE A 7 -12.09 1.43 -9.32
N THR A 8 -12.01 0.99 -10.58
CA THR A 8 -10.84 1.24 -11.44
C THR A 8 -10.69 2.72 -11.77
N ASP A 9 -11.76 3.38 -12.24
CA ASP A 9 -11.73 4.81 -12.59
C ASP A 9 -11.44 5.71 -11.38
N PRO A 10 -12.12 5.55 -10.22
CA PRO A 10 -11.77 6.30 -9.01
C PRO A 10 -10.33 6.07 -8.55
N THR A 11 -9.79 4.86 -8.70
CA THR A 11 -8.42 4.52 -8.31
C THR A 11 -7.41 5.25 -9.18
N ASN A 12 -7.61 5.24 -10.51
CA ASN A 12 -6.75 5.97 -11.44
C ASN A 12 -6.76 7.48 -11.13
N ALA A 13 -7.96 8.06 -10.93
CA ALA A 13 -8.08 9.48 -10.59
C ALA A 13 -7.38 9.83 -9.27
N ALA A 14 -7.52 9.00 -8.24
CA ALA A 14 -6.87 9.22 -6.95
C ALA A 14 -5.35 9.08 -7.05
N PHE A 15 -4.87 8.08 -7.80
CA PHE A 15 -3.44 7.86 -8.06
C PHE A 15 -2.82 9.05 -8.79
N ASP A 16 -3.42 9.50 -9.90
CA ASP A 16 -2.93 10.62 -10.69
C ASP A 16 -2.87 11.92 -9.87
N ALA A 17 -3.90 12.18 -9.05
CA ALA A 17 -3.93 13.33 -8.16
C ALA A 17 -2.82 13.27 -7.10
N ALA A 18 -2.56 12.11 -6.51
CA ALA A 18 -1.50 11.93 -5.52
C ALA A 18 -0.10 12.11 -6.13
N ILE A 19 0.16 11.50 -7.30
CA ILE A 19 1.45 11.63 -8.00
C ILE A 19 1.70 13.07 -8.42
N LYS A 20 0.67 13.77 -8.91
CA LYS A 20 0.76 15.19 -9.25
C LYS A 20 1.15 16.03 -8.02
N ALA A 21 0.46 15.85 -6.89
CA ALA A 21 0.76 16.61 -5.68
C ALA A 21 2.16 16.33 -5.13
N LEU A 22 2.64 15.09 -5.22
CA LEU A 22 4.02 14.72 -4.88
C LEU A 22 5.04 15.41 -5.79
N GLY A 23 4.77 15.47 -7.10
CA GLY A 23 5.62 16.16 -8.07
C GLY A 23 5.66 17.68 -7.90
N GLU A 24 4.56 18.28 -7.44
CA GLU A 24 4.43 19.72 -7.17
C GLU A 24 4.95 20.11 -5.77
N GLY A 25 5.24 19.14 -4.90
CA GLY A 25 5.63 19.38 -3.51
C GLY A 25 4.48 19.86 -2.62
N ASP A 26 3.23 19.71 -3.08
CA ASP A 26 2.02 20.24 -2.44
C ASP A 26 1.42 19.26 -1.41
N THR A 27 2.29 18.58 -0.66
CA THR A 27 1.84 17.59 0.35
C THR A 27 1.25 18.25 1.60
N GLU A 28 1.56 19.53 1.84
CA GLU A 28 1.07 20.27 3.01
C GLU A 28 -0.44 20.50 3.00
N ASN A 29 -1.03 20.61 1.80
CA ASN A 29 -2.45 20.87 1.62
C ASN A 29 -3.29 19.58 1.58
N ILE A 30 -2.66 18.40 1.63
CA ILE A 30 -3.36 17.11 1.67
C ILE A 30 -3.68 16.76 3.12
N PRO A 31 -4.97 16.62 3.50
CA PRO A 31 -5.33 16.19 4.85
C PRO A 31 -4.78 14.79 5.15
N SER A 32 -4.23 14.59 6.34
CA SER A 32 -3.72 13.28 6.78
C SER A 32 -4.76 12.17 6.67
N GLU A 33 -6.04 12.48 6.91
CA GLU A 33 -7.14 11.52 6.77
C GLU A 33 -7.27 10.98 5.33
N THR A 34 -6.97 11.81 4.32
CA THR A 34 -6.98 11.37 2.91
C THR A 34 -5.90 10.31 2.67
N VAL A 35 -4.69 10.56 3.14
CA VAL A 35 -3.58 9.61 3.04
C VAL A 35 -3.91 8.31 3.80
N GLN A 36 -4.49 8.42 5.00
CA GLN A 36 -4.93 7.27 5.79
C GLN A 36 -5.98 6.43 5.07
N LYS A 37 -6.97 7.06 4.41
CA LYS A 37 -8.00 6.36 3.63
C LYS A 37 -7.40 5.60 2.45
N LEU A 38 -6.52 6.23 1.68
CA LEU A 38 -5.82 5.61 0.55
C LEU A 38 -5.01 4.38 1.01
N LEU A 39 -4.19 4.56 2.06
CA LEU A 39 -3.36 3.49 2.60
C LEU A 39 -4.20 2.35 3.18
N THR A 40 -5.27 2.65 3.92
CA THR A 40 -6.15 1.65 4.53
C THR A 40 -6.84 0.80 3.47
N ALA A 41 -7.40 1.44 2.43
CA ALA A 41 -8.09 0.74 1.36
C ALA A 41 -7.12 -0.12 0.55
N GLY A 42 -5.99 0.46 0.12
CA GLY A 42 -4.97 -0.24 -0.66
C GLY A 42 -4.36 -1.43 0.09
N ALA A 43 -3.95 -1.25 1.36
CA ALA A 43 -3.37 -2.31 2.17
C ALA A 43 -4.36 -3.45 2.42
N LYS A 44 -5.63 -3.16 2.76
CA LYS A 44 -6.65 -4.19 2.96
C LYS A 44 -6.92 -4.99 1.69
N LEU A 45 -7.03 -4.30 0.55
CA LEU A 45 -7.27 -4.94 -0.74
C LEU A 45 -6.08 -5.80 -1.16
N TYR A 46 -4.86 -5.27 -1.05
CA TYR A 46 -3.62 -5.99 -1.37
C TYR A 46 -3.46 -7.26 -0.53
N CYS A 47 -3.56 -7.15 0.81
CA CYS A 47 -3.46 -8.30 1.70
C CYS A 47 -4.52 -9.35 1.37
N ARG A 48 -5.77 -8.94 1.13
CA ARG A 48 -6.86 -9.87 0.81
C ARG A 48 -6.60 -10.60 -0.51
N LYS A 49 -6.20 -9.89 -1.56
CA LYS A 49 -5.83 -10.48 -2.85
C LYS A 49 -4.70 -11.51 -2.71
N LEU A 50 -3.61 -11.16 -2.02
CA LEU A 50 -2.50 -12.09 -1.80
C LEU A 50 -2.90 -13.34 -1.01
N THR A 51 -3.74 -13.19 0.01
CA THR A 51 -4.14 -14.32 0.86
C THR A 51 -5.20 -15.22 0.24
N GLU A 52 -6.04 -14.69 -0.66
CA GLU A 52 -7.22 -15.40 -1.18
C GLU A 52 -7.03 -15.95 -2.60
N GLU A 53 -6.14 -15.35 -3.41
CA GLU A 53 -6.03 -15.68 -4.83
C GLU A 53 -4.81 -16.54 -5.18
N ASP A 54 -3.96 -16.91 -4.20
CA ASP A 54 -2.72 -17.71 -4.34
C ASP A 54 -1.81 -17.23 -5.51
N ASP A 55 -1.92 -15.94 -5.84
CA ASP A 55 -1.18 -15.27 -6.91
C ASP A 55 -0.39 -14.12 -6.32
N TYR A 56 0.93 -14.22 -6.41
CA TYR A 56 1.83 -13.18 -5.93
C TYR A 56 2.00 -12.09 -6.99
N PHE A 57 1.77 -10.85 -6.56
CA PHE A 57 2.18 -9.66 -7.28
C PHE A 57 2.85 -8.67 -6.31
N PRO A 58 3.86 -7.90 -6.78
CA PRO A 58 4.52 -6.93 -5.92
C PRO A 58 3.57 -5.81 -5.47
N PRO A 59 3.79 -5.20 -4.30
CA PRO A 59 2.90 -4.15 -3.76
C PRO A 59 2.91 -2.85 -4.57
N PHE A 60 3.93 -2.64 -5.42
CA PHE A 60 4.08 -1.45 -6.25
C PHE A 60 4.27 -1.85 -7.72
N ARG A 61 3.74 -1.02 -8.62
CA ARG A 61 3.92 -1.17 -10.07
C ARG A 61 5.38 -0.93 -10.45
N LYS A 62 5.86 -1.56 -11.51
CA LYS A 62 7.28 -1.49 -11.92
C LYS A 62 7.69 -0.11 -12.43
N GLU A 63 6.73 0.59 -13.02
CA GLU A 63 6.86 1.94 -13.58
C GLU A 63 6.82 3.04 -12.53
N ASP A 64 6.30 2.76 -11.33
CA ASP A 64 6.18 3.71 -10.25
C ASP A 64 7.36 3.56 -9.29
N PHE A 65 8.14 4.62 -9.15
CA PHE A 65 9.35 4.58 -8.34
C PHE A 65 9.04 4.73 -6.85
N VAL A 66 9.23 3.65 -6.10
CA VAL A 66 9.24 3.66 -4.63
C VAL A 66 10.66 3.35 -4.17
N THR A 67 11.27 4.28 -3.42
CA THR A 67 12.62 4.05 -2.92
C THR A 67 12.63 3.01 -1.80
N ALA A 68 13.79 2.40 -1.57
CA ALA A 68 13.98 1.56 -0.39
C ALA A 68 13.69 2.33 0.92
N THR A 69 13.99 3.63 0.96
CA THR A 69 13.71 4.50 2.11
C THR A 69 12.21 4.65 2.33
N ASP A 70 11.43 4.91 1.28
CA ASP A 70 9.97 5.05 1.37
C ASP A 70 9.34 3.77 1.93
N ALA A 71 9.78 2.62 1.43
CA ALA A 71 9.32 1.32 1.90
C ALA A 71 9.66 1.09 3.38
N VAL A 72 10.91 1.34 3.79
CA VAL A 72 11.35 1.12 5.18
C VAL A 72 10.65 2.06 6.15
N VAL A 73 10.44 3.33 5.78
CA VAL A 73 9.67 4.30 6.60
C VAL A 73 8.24 3.83 6.77
N ALA A 74 7.57 3.42 5.68
CA ALA A 74 6.21 2.90 5.74
C ALA A 74 6.11 1.66 6.63
N ILE A 75 7.02 0.69 6.47
CA ILE A 75 7.07 -0.53 7.29
C ILE A 75 7.26 -0.18 8.78
N ALA A 76 8.21 0.69 9.10
CA ALA A 76 8.50 1.06 10.48
C ALA A 76 7.28 1.71 11.16
N GLU A 77 6.58 2.61 10.47
CA GLU A 77 5.40 3.29 11.00
C GLU A 77 4.19 2.36 11.10
N MET A 78 4.01 1.43 10.15
CA MET A 78 2.99 0.38 10.24
C MET A 78 3.24 -0.53 11.45
N MET A 79 4.49 -0.97 11.66
CA MET A 79 4.86 -1.78 12.82
C MET A 79 4.59 -1.03 14.12
N ARG A 80 5.02 0.24 14.20
CA ARG A 80 4.79 1.10 15.37
C ARG A 80 3.31 1.29 15.66
N SER A 81 2.48 1.47 14.63
CA SER A 81 1.03 1.63 14.78
C SER A 81 0.32 0.33 15.20
N ALA A 82 0.88 -0.83 14.85
CA ALA A 82 0.31 -2.14 15.17
C ALA A 82 0.93 -2.78 16.42
N ASP A 83 1.80 -2.07 17.13
CA ASP A 83 2.56 -2.56 18.29
C ASP A 83 3.37 -3.84 17.97
N LEU A 84 3.96 -3.89 16.77
CA LEU A 84 4.79 -5.00 16.29
C LEU A 84 6.27 -4.71 16.47
N ASN A 85 7.02 -5.75 16.81
CA ASN A 85 8.48 -5.71 16.86
C ASN A 85 9.11 -6.50 15.69
N THR A 86 10.44 -6.41 15.54
CA THR A 86 11.17 -7.07 14.46
C THR A 86 11.16 -8.59 14.54
N PHE A 87 10.97 -9.17 15.74
CA PHE A 87 10.82 -10.61 15.90
C PHE A 87 9.47 -11.09 15.36
N ASP A 88 8.38 -10.36 15.61
CA ASP A 88 7.06 -10.67 15.05
C ASP A 88 7.11 -10.65 13.50
N LEU A 89 7.78 -9.65 12.93
CA LEU A 89 7.99 -9.56 11.48
C LEU A 89 8.81 -10.75 10.96
N ALA A 90 9.91 -11.12 11.63
CA ALA A 90 10.74 -12.25 11.24
C ALA A 90 9.97 -13.58 11.26
N MET A 91 9.08 -13.78 12.24
CA MET A 91 8.18 -14.94 12.27
C MET A 91 7.24 -14.99 11.06
N TRP A 92 6.74 -13.83 10.61
CA TRP A 92 5.90 -13.76 9.41
C TRP A 92 6.67 -14.03 8.11
N MET A 93 7.86 -13.44 7.97
CA MET A 93 8.72 -13.62 6.79
C MET A 93 9.23 -15.05 6.62
N SER A 94 9.27 -15.82 7.72
CA SER A 94 9.73 -17.22 7.72
C SER A 94 8.64 -18.22 7.34
N ARG A 95 7.40 -17.78 7.08
CA ARG A 95 6.34 -18.71 6.68
C ARG A 95 6.61 -19.25 5.27
N PRO A 96 6.39 -20.55 5.03
CA PRO A 96 6.49 -21.12 3.70
C PRO A 96 5.51 -20.37 2.79
N HIS A 97 6.00 -19.82 1.69
CA HIS A 97 5.12 -19.43 0.59
C HIS A 97 4.76 -20.73 -0.16
N SER A 98 3.49 -20.90 -0.53
CA SER A 98 3.10 -21.94 -1.49
C SER A 98 3.96 -21.73 -2.75
N GLU A 99 4.70 -22.76 -3.19
CA GLU A 99 5.42 -22.73 -4.47
C GLU A 99 4.46 -22.90 -5.66
#